data_AF-A0A2S5TJE4-F1
#
_entry.id   AF-A0A2S5TJE4-F1
#
_cell.length_a   1.000
_cell.length_b   1.000
_cell.length_c   1.000
_cell.angle_alpha   90.00
_cell.angle_beta   90.00
_cell.angle_gamma   90.00
#
_symmetry.space_group_name_H-M   'P 1'
#
loop_
_entity.id
_entity.type
_entity.pdbx_description
1 polymer ?
#
loop_
_entity_poly.entity_id
_entity_poly.type
_entity_poly.pdbx_seq_one_letter_code
_entity_poly.pdbx_strand_id
1 'polypeptide(L)' 'MDKLALPLIVAALLLLGIGCMLTGLFNLDSPAGIVLLVGGFFFGAGSLLVLGFAGRENFG' A
#
# COMPACT_ATOMS: atom_id res chain seq x y z
N MET A 1 0.11 -15.66 14.61
CA MET A 1 -0.28 -15.36 13.21
C MET A 1 0.57 -16.23 12.32
N ASP A 2 0.00 -16.85 11.28
CA ASP A 2 0.79 -17.63 10.33
C ASP A 2 1.91 -16.77 9.76
N LYS A 3 3.15 -17.28 9.78
CA LYS A 3 4.32 -16.54 9.31
C LYS A 3 4.13 -15.99 7.89
N LEU A 4 3.32 -16.65 7.06
CA LEU A 4 2.98 -16.20 5.71
C LEU A 4 1.88 -15.13 5.61
N ALA A 5 1.08 -14.91 6.66
CA ALA A 5 -0.04 -13.98 6.61
C ALA A 5 0.42 -12.52 6.52
N LEU A 6 1.50 -12.16 7.22
CA LEU A 6 2.05 -10.80 7.23
C LEU A 6 2.50 -10.32 5.83
N PRO A 7 3.38 -11.04 5.11
CA PRO A 7 3.82 -10.60 3.78
C PRO A 7 2.66 -10.60 2.77
N LEU A 8 1.70 -11.53 2.90
CA LEU A 8 0.54 -11.58 2.01
C LEU A 8 -0.38 -10.37 2.20
N ILE A 9 -0.65 -9.98 3.45
CA ILE A 9 -1.45 -8.77 3.76
C ILE A 9 -0.75 -7.53 3.23
N VAL A 10 0.57 -7.41 3.43
CA VAL A 10 1.33 -6.28 2.90
C VAL A 10 1.27 -6.23 1.38
N ALA A 11 1.43 -7.36 0.70
CA ALA A 11 1.34 -7.43 -0.76
C ALA A 11 -0.04 -6.99 -1.26
N ALA A 12 -1.12 -7.40 -0.59
CA ALA A 12 -2.48 -6.96 -0.91
C ALA A 12 -2.67 -5.44 -0.72
N LEU A 13 -2.15 -4.88 0.37
CA LEU A 13 -2.20 -3.43 0.64
C LEU A 13 -1.37 -2.64 -0.39
N LEU A 14 -0.22 -3.17 -0.81
CA LEU A 14 0.59 -2.61 -1.90
C LEU A 14 -0.16 -2.59 -3.23
N LEU A 15 -0.77 -3.71 -3.61
CA LEU A 15 -1.57 -3.79 -4.82
C LEU A 15 -2.74 -2.81 -4.80
N LEU A 16 -3.41 -2.67 -3.66
CA LEU A 16 -4.47 -1.68 -3.49
C LEU A 16 -3.93 -0.25 -3.66
N GLY A 17 -2.81 0.09 -3.02
CA GLY A 17 -2.18 1.41 -3.15
C GLY A 17 -1.78 1.72 -4.60
N ILE A 18 -1.22 0.76 -5.32
CA ILE A 18 -0.89 0.88 -6.75
C ILE A 18 -2.16 1.09 -7.59
N GLY A 19 -3.23 0.34 -7.32
CA GLY A 19 -4.52 0.53 -7.98
C GLY A 19 -5.06 1.94 -7.80
N CYS A 20 -5.08 2.44 -6.55
CA CYS A 20 -5.49 3.82 -6.25
C CYS A 20 -4.62 4.85 -6.97
N MET A 21 -3.30 4.66 -7.01
CA MET A 21 -2.39 5.56 -7.74
C MET A 21 -2.67 5.57 -9.24
N LEU A 22 -2.87 4.40 -9.85
CA LEU A 22 -3.20 4.30 -11.27
C LEU A 22 -4.55 4.99 -11.57
N THR A 23 -5.59 4.70 -10.79
CA THR A 23 -6.89 5.36 -10.94
C THR A 23 -6.77 6.87 -10.74
N GLY A 24 -5.98 7.32 -9.77
CA GLY A 24 -5.70 8.73 -9.52
C GLY A 24 -4.98 9.42 -10.69
N LEU A 25 -4.00 8.73 -11.27
CA LEU A 25 -3.25 9.20 -12.44
C LEU A 25 -4.15 9.41 -13.67
N PHE A 26 -5.12 8.51 -13.89
CA PHE A 26 -6.10 8.65 -14.97
C PHE A 26 -7.19 9.71 -14.69
N ASN A 27 -7.31 10.22 -13.45
CA ASN A 27 -8.36 11.16 -13.06
C ASN A 27 -7.81 12.45 -12.42
N LEU A 28 -6.58 12.86 -12.79
CA LEU A 28 -5.89 14.03 -12.22
C LEU A 28 -6.68 15.34 -12.34
N ASP A 29 -7.56 15.45 -13.32
CA ASP A 29 -8.42 16.62 -13.53
C ASP A 29 -9.52 16.76 -12.47
N SER A 30 -9.71 15.74 -11.63
CA SER A 30 -10.68 15.73 -10.55
C SER A 30 -10.00 15.76 -9.17
N PRO A 31 -10.59 16.45 -8.17
CA PRO A 31 -10.12 16.38 -6.79
C PRO A 31 -10.04 14.95 -6.26
N ALA A 32 -10.96 14.07 -6.68
CA ALA A 32 -10.97 12.67 -6.31
C ALA A 32 -9.73 11.92 -6.85
N GLY A 33 -9.30 12.19 -8.08
CA GLY A 33 -8.11 11.57 -8.65
C GLY A 33 -6.83 11.97 -7.93
N ILE A 34 -6.71 13.25 -7.54
CA ILE A 34 -5.58 13.74 -6.72
C ILE A 34 -5.58 13.04 -5.35
N VAL A 35 -6.74 12.92 -4.70
CA VAL A 35 -6.88 12.22 -3.42
C VAL A 35 -6.52 10.73 -3.56
N LEU A 36 -6.94 10.06 -4.63
CA LEU A 36 -6.60 8.67 -4.90
C LEU A 36 -5.10 8.47 -5.15
N LEU A 37 -4.47 9.40 -5.88
CA LEU A 37 -3.03 9.38 -6.14
C LEU A 37 -2.23 9.50 -4.84
N VAL A 38 -2.52 10.55 -4.06
CA VAL A 38 -1.82 10.84 -2.80
C VAL A 38 -2.13 9.78 -1.74
N GLY A 39 -3.40 9.40 -1.61
CA GLY A 39 -3.83 8.35 -0.68
C GLY A 39 -3.20 6.99 -1.00
N GLY A 40 -3.17 6.61 -2.29
CA GLY A 40 -2.52 5.38 -2.75
C GLY A 40 -1.03 5.34 -2.44
N PHE A 41 -0.33 6.47 -2.59
CA PHE A 41 1.08 6.60 -2.21
C PHE A 41 1.30 6.35 -0.71
N PHE A 42 0.55 7.02 0.17
CA PHE A 42 0.68 6.83 1.61
C PHE A 42 0.33 5.40 2.05
N PHE A 43 -0.67 4.79 1.43
CA PHE A 43 -1.08 3.42 1.72
C PHE A 43 -0.01 2.40 1.31
N GLY A 44 0.58 2.58 0.11
CA GLY A 44 1.66 1.73 -0.39
C GLY A 44 2.97 1.90 0.40
N ALA A 45 3.34 3.14 0.73
CA ALA A 45 4.51 3.41 1.58
C ALA A 45 4.32 2.87 3.00
N GLY A 46 3.11 3.04 3.57
CA GLY A 46 2.76 2.54 4.90
C GLY A 46 2.83 1.03 5.01
N SER A 47 2.36 0.28 4.00
CA SER A 47 2.41 -1.18 4.01
C SER A 47 3.85 -1.71 3.94
N LEU A 48 4.75 -1.03 3.21
CA LEU A 48 6.19 -1.34 3.21
C LEU A 48 6.85 -1.08 4.56
N LEU A 49 6.49 0.00 5.24
CA LEU A 49 6.97 0.27 6.61
C LEU A 49 6.51 -0.83 7.57
N VAL A 50 5.23 -1.24 7.50
CA VAL A 50 4.70 -2.33 8.32
C VAL A 50 5.47 -3.64 8.06
N LEU A 51 5.79 -3.95 6.81
CA LEU A 51 6.61 -5.12 6.49
C LEU A 51 8.05 -4.99 7.02
N GLY A 52 8.65 -3.79 6.96
CA GLY A 52 9.98 -3.55 7.48
C GLY A 52 10.07 -3.76 9.00
N PHE A 53 9.11 -3.23 9.76
CA PHE A 53 9.06 -3.39 11.21
C PHE A 53 8.59 -4.77 11.63
N ALA A 54 7.38 -5.17 11.22
CA ALA A 54 6.80 -6.44 11.64
C ALA A 54 7.50 -7.63 10.98
N GLY A 55 8.03 -7.48 9.77
CA GLY A 55 8.82 -8.54 9.13
C GLY A 55 10.15 -8.77 9.85
N ARG A 56 10.79 -7.71 10.35
CA ARG A 56 12.01 -7.85 11.17
C ARG A 56 11.72 -8.56 12.50
N GLU A 57 10.58 -8.33 13.12
CA GLU A 57 10.19 -8.98 14.39
C GLU A 57 9.72 -10.43 14.20
N ASN A 58 9.20 -10.82 13.03
CA ASN A 58 8.62 -12.15 12.78
C ASN A 58 9.53 -13.11 12.00
N PHE A 59 10.54 -12.61 11.28
CA PHE A 59 11.43 -13.42 10.41
C PHE A 59 12.93 -13.24 10.66
N GLY A 60 13.35 -12.25 11.43
CA GLY A 60 14.75 -12.03 11.86
C GLY A 60 14.97 -12.47 13.28
#